data_AF-A0A1F8EF88-F1
#
_entry.id   AF-A0A1F8EF88-F1
#
_cell.length_a   1.000
_cell.length_b   1.000
_cell.length_c   1.000
_cell.angle_alpha   90.00
_cell.angle_beta   90.00
_cell.angle_gamma   90.00
#
_symmetry.space_group_name_H-M   'P 1'
#
loop_
_entity.id
_entity.type
_entity.pdbx_description
1 polymer ?
#
loop_
_entity_poly.entity_id
_entity_poly.type
_entity_poly.pdbx_seq_one_letter_code
_entity_poly.pdbx_strand_id
1 'polypeptide(L)'
;MKEQNELSLFLSKFNFRPELEGFIGVEREYFLVYGGGLASGTYAPHAKRFLKAIGDARWTYELSAYQVESRTNPQLDLSAIKLEILENENLGGQTARGLVLRLVNKEVASLLYPLEIYPDPRYLEISKNISREKLDAASRVTGTHIHIGTKNIDQAIAVNNSLIDHLDRFCVLGDHSGGERLRLYRVIAENWQPIVYQNPEHLFEIARSERFIDNPRNCWKLIRISVHGTVELRMFGSTDNVDEILEWVSIVKSVTEEVL
;
A
#
# COMPACT_ATOMS: atom_id res chain seq x y z
N MET A 1 -3.12 22.92 27.62
CA MET A 1 -2.45 21.75 28.25
C MET A 1 -3.02 20.41 27.77
N LYS A 2 -4.33 20.14 27.87
CA LYS A 2 -4.91 18.85 27.40
C LYS A 2 -4.71 18.60 25.89
N GLU A 3 -5.00 19.60 25.07
CA GLU A 3 -4.89 19.48 23.61
C GLU A 3 -3.45 19.32 23.11
N GLN A 4 -2.50 20.07 23.69
CA GLN A 4 -1.08 19.93 23.38
C GLN A 4 -0.54 18.52 23.72
N ASN A 5 -1.09 17.88 24.76
CA ASN A 5 -0.77 16.50 25.09
C ASN A 5 -1.36 15.51 24.06
N GLU A 6 -2.60 15.73 23.61
CA GLU A 6 -3.22 14.90 22.56
C GLU A 6 -2.48 15.01 21.22
N LEU A 7 -2.07 16.21 20.82
CA LEU A 7 -1.26 16.43 19.63
C LEU A 7 0.08 15.66 19.74
N SER A 8 0.79 15.82 20.86
CA SER A 8 2.05 15.10 21.08
C SER A 8 1.88 13.57 21.04
N LEU A 9 0.77 13.06 21.59
CA LEU A 9 0.44 11.63 21.56
C LEU A 9 0.08 11.14 20.16
N PHE A 10 -0.56 11.97 19.34
CA PHE A 10 -0.81 11.66 17.95
C PHE A 10 0.47 11.63 17.13
N LEU A 11 1.32 12.65 17.26
CA LEU A 11 2.58 12.75 16.52
C LEU A 11 3.58 11.65 16.88
N SER A 12 3.55 11.14 18.11
CA SER A 12 4.42 10.01 18.53
C SER A 12 4.08 8.68 17.86
N LYS A 13 2.96 8.59 17.14
CA LYS A 13 2.55 7.38 16.38
C LYS A 13 3.28 7.24 15.04
N PHE A 14 4.01 8.27 14.63
CA PHE A 14 4.77 8.28 13.39
C PHE A 14 6.26 8.01 13.70
N ASN A 15 6.78 6.91 13.18
CA ASN A 15 8.15 6.47 13.45
C ASN A 15 9.13 7.06 12.43
N PHE A 16 9.40 8.36 12.52
CA PHE A 16 10.37 9.04 11.65
C PHE A 16 11.79 8.53 11.88
N ARG A 17 12.51 8.33 10.78
CA ARG A 17 13.89 7.84 10.76
C ARG A 17 14.73 8.81 9.93
N PRO A 18 15.32 9.85 10.55
CA PRO A 18 16.09 10.88 9.84
C PRO A 18 17.19 10.32 8.94
N GLU A 19 17.79 9.20 9.31
CA GLU A 19 18.80 8.52 8.50
C GLU A 19 18.28 7.90 7.19
N LEU A 20 16.95 7.82 7.03
CA LEU A 20 16.27 7.32 5.82
C LEU A 20 15.58 8.43 5.03
N GLU A 21 15.90 9.70 5.29
CA GLU A 21 15.41 10.83 4.49
C GLU A 21 15.69 10.62 2.99
N GLY A 22 14.65 10.71 2.16
CA GLY A 22 14.73 10.53 0.72
C GLY A 22 14.89 9.07 0.23
N PHE A 23 15.00 8.09 1.13
CA PHE A 23 15.00 6.68 0.75
C PHE A 23 13.60 6.27 0.27
N ILE A 24 13.55 5.38 -0.72
CA ILE A 24 12.31 4.87 -1.29
C ILE A 24 12.11 3.40 -0.90
N GLY A 25 10.91 3.08 -0.43
CA GLY A 25 10.44 1.70 -0.31
C GLY A 25 9.30 1.44 -1.30
N VAL A 26 9.22 0.22 -1.83
CA VAL A 26 8.12 -0.20 -2.72
C VAL A 26 7.42 -1.40 -2.11
N GLU A 27 6.09 -1.35 -2.03
CA GLU A 27 5.23 -2.48 -1.68
C GLU A 27 4.42 -2.91 -2.91
N ARG A 28 4.28 -4.21 -3.14
CA ARG A 28 3.54 -4.77 -4.27
C ARG A 28 2.61 -5.86 -3.78
N GLU A 29 1.34 -5.73 -4.13
CA GLU A 29 0.30 -6.69 -3.79
C GLU A 29 0.06 -7.65 -4.97
N TYR A 30 -0.09 -8.93 -4.68
CA TYR A 30 -0.30 -10.00 -5.66
C TYR A 30 -1.52 -10.82 -5.30
N PHE A 31 -2.22 -11.31 -6.33
CA PHE A 31 -3.18 -12.40 -6.15
C PHE A 31 -2.50 -13.77 -6.21
N LEU A 32 -2.99 -14.70 -5.41
CA LEU A 32 -2.71 -16.12 -5.51
C LEU A 32 -3.77 -16.80 -6.35
N VAL A 33 -3.34 -17.57 -7.35
CA VAL A 33 -4.19 -18.45 -8.15
C VAL A 33 -3.63 -19.87 -8.15
N TYR A 34 -4.48 -20.86 -8.42
CA TYR A 34 -4.00 -22.22 -8.61
C TYR A 34 -3.13 -22.34 -9.87
N GLY A 35 -1.97 -22.98 -9.74
CA GLY A 35 -0.97 -23.09 -10.81
C GLY A 35 -1.18 -24.27 -11.75
N GLY A 36 -2.03 -25.23 -11.42
CA GLY A 36 -2.23 -26.45 -12.22
C GLY A 36 -3.50 -27.23 -11.86
N GLY A 37 -3.77 -28.29 -12.62
CA GLY A 37 -4.97 -29.12 -12.48
C GLY A 37 -6.24 -28.43 -13.00
N LEU A 38 -7.40 -29.03 -12.70
CA LEU A 38 -8.71 -28.53 -13.17
C LEU A 38 -9.09 -27.14 -12.64
N ALA A 39 -8.47 -26.72 -11.53
CA ALA A 39 -8.69 -25.40 -10.93
C ALA A 39 -7.67 -24.34 -11.42
N SER A 40 -6.77 -24.67 -12.35
CA SER A 40 -5.73 -23.75 -12.80
C SER A 40 -6.30 -22.39 -13.22
N GLY A 41 -5.70 -21.31 -12.71
CA GLY A 41 -6.11 -19.94 -12.99
C GLY A 41 -7.24 -19.40 -12.10
N THR A 42 -7.89 -20.22 -11.27
CA THR A 42 -8.86 -19.71 -10.29
C THR A 42 -8.16 -19.15 -9.05
N TYR A 43 -8.76 -18.12 -8.43
CA TYR A 43 -8.23 -17.49 -7.22
C TYR A 43 -8.18 -18.48 -6.06
N ALA A 44 -7.10 -18.40 -5.28
CA ALA A 44 -6.74 -19.39 -4.29
C ALA A 44 -6.52 -18.71 -2.91
N PRO A 45 -7.38 -18.94 -1.89
CA PRO A 45 -7.32 -18.23 -0.61
C PRO A 45 -6.23 -18.81 0.32
N HIS A 46 -5.01 -18.92 -0.19
CA HIS A 46 -3.89 -19.61 0.46
C HIS A 46 -2.81 -18.66 0.98
N ALA A 47 -3.12 -17.37 1.19
CA ALA A 47 -2.13 -16.39 1.68
C ALA A 47 -1.43 -16.86 2.96
N LYS A 48 -2.17 -17.38 3.95
CA LYS A 48 -1.57 -17.91 5.19
C LYS A 48 -0.61 -19.08 4.93
N ARG A 49 -0.97 -19.98 4.01
CA ARG A 49 -0.14 -21.14 3.65
C ARG A 49 1.11 -20.68 2.90
N PHE A 50 0.97 -19.73 1.98
CA PHE A 50 2.07 -19.12 1.25
C PHE A 50 3.04 -18.41 2.20
N LEU A 51 2.55 -17.54 3.09
CA LEU A 51 3.39 -16.77 4.01
C LEU A 51 4.13 -17.66 5.00
N LYS A 52 3.50 -18.75 5.46
CA LYS A 52 4.19 -19.76 6.26
C LYS A 52 5.32 -20.45 5.48
N ALA A 53 5.12 -20.71 4.19
CA ALA A 53 6.10 -21.39 3.35
C ALA A 53 7.26 -20.48 2.94
N ILE A 54 7.00 -19.20 2.67
CA ILE A 54 8.06 -18.25 2.27
C ILE A 54 8.94 -17.88 3.46
N GLY A 55 8.36 -17.70 4.65
CA GLY A 55 9.12 -17.46 5.89
C GLY A 55 9.98 -16.18 5.88
N ASP A 56 9.76 -15.27 4.92
CA ASP A 56 10.52 -14.04 4.72
C ASP A 56 9.71 -12.84 5.24
N ALA A 57 10.32 -12.02 6.09
CA ALA A 57 9.69 -10.85 6.71
C ALA A 57 9.37 -9.70 5.72
N ARG A 58 9.88 -9.77 4.49
CA ARG A 58 9.51 -8.88 3.38
C ARG A 58 8.17 -9.25 2.76
N TRP A 59 7.59 -10.37 3.13
CA TRP A 59 6.27 -10.79 2.68
C TRP A 59 5.24 -10.70 3.79
N THR A 60 4.07 -10.16 3.49
CA THR A 60 2.99 -9.98 4.44
C THR A 60 1.62 -10.30 3.83
N TYR A 61 0.61 -10.28 4.68
CA TYR A 61 -0.78 -10.56 4.34
C TYR A 61 -1.58 -9.27 4.13
N GLU A 62 -2.55 -9.34 3.23
CA GLU A 62 -3.58 -8.32 3.04
C GLU A 62 -4.91 -8.73 3.67
N LEU A 63 -5.92 -7.85 3.61
CA LEU A 63 -7.28 -8.15 4.09
C LEU A 63 -7.80 -9.47 3.51
N SER A 64 -7.62 -9.67 2.20
CA SER A 64 -8.08 -10.84 1.47
C SER A 64 -7.15 -12.03 1.69
N ALA A 65 -7.71 -13.21 1.97
CA ALA A 65 -6.92 -14.46 2.03
C ALA A 65 -6.35 -14.88 0.66
N TYR A 66 -6.78 -14.21 -0.42
CA TYR A 66 -6.32 -14.40 -1.79
C TYR A 66 -5.07 -13.58 -2.14
N GLN A 67 -4.63 -12.70 -1.24
CA GLN A 67 -3.62 -11.70 -1.53
C GLN A 67 -2.43 -11.81 -0.59
N VAL A 68 -1.25 -11.52 -1.14
CA VAL A 68 0.00 -11.37 -0.40
C VAL A 68 0.71 -10.13 -0.90
N GLU A 69 1.49 -9.50 -0.05
CA GLU A 69 2.28 -8.31 -0.40
C GLU A 69 3.76 -8.61 -0.22
N SER A 70 4.59 -8.13 -1.15
CA SER A 70 6.04 -8.09 -0.99
C SER A 70 6.51 -6.65 -0.87
N ARG A 71 7.53 -6.39 -0.04
CA ARG A 71 8.15 -5.07 0.08
C ARG A 71 9.66 -5.10 -0.14
N THR A 72 10.21 -4.01 -0.65
CA THR A 72 11.65 -3.75 -0.63
C THR A 72 12.07 -3.14 0.70
N ASN A 73 13.37 -3.22 1.00
CA ASN A 73 13.98 -2.31 1.95
C ASN A 73 13.97 -0.88 1.38
N PRO A 74 14.12 0.15 2.24
CA PRO A 74 14.36 1.52 1.79
C PRO A 74 15.69 1.60 1.02
N GLN A 75 15.67 2.22 -0.16
CA GLN A 75 16.82 2.36 -1.05
C GLN A 75 16.88 3.76 -1.67
N LEU A 76 18.08 4.29 -1.90
CA LEU A 76 18.28 5.53 -2.66
C LEU A 76 18.45 5.26 -4.16
N ASP A 77 19.10 4.15 -4.51
CA ASP A 77 19.41 3.77 -5.88
C ASP A 77 18.27 2.97 -6.53
N LEU A 78 17.86 3.37 -7.73
CA LEU A 78 16.83 2.68 -8.50
C LEU A 78 17.28 1.27 -8.88
N SER A 79 18.58 1.05 -9.11
CA SER A 79 19.08 -0.29 -9.45
C SER A 79 18.95 -1.24 -8.27
N ALA A 80 19.25 -0.77 -7.04
CA ALA A 80 19.03 -1.54 -5.82
C ALA A 80 17.54 -1.89 -5.62
N ILE A 81 16.62 -0.95 -5.85
CA ILE A 81 15.17 -1.22 -5.82
C ILE A 81 14.80 -2.30 -6.83
N LYS A 82 15.29 -2.17 -8.08
CA LYS A 82 15.06 -3.14 -9.15
C LYS A 82 15.49 -4.55 -8.75
N LEU A 83 16.71 -4.67 -8.22
CA LEU A 83 17.28 -5.94 -7.77
C LEU A 83 16.40 -6.58 -6.69
N GLU A 84 15.99 -5.83 -5.67
CA GLU A 84 15.14 -6.38 -4.60
C GLU A 84 13.74 -6.78 -5.09
N ILE A 85 13.14 -6.03 -6.02
CA ILE A 85 11.86 -6.40 -6.63
C ILE A 85 12.01 -7.75 -7.35
N LEU A 86 13.04 -7.90 -8.18
CA LEU A 86 13.29 -9.14 -8.94
C LEU A 86 13.62 -10.33 -8.02
N GLU A 87 14.39 -10.10 -6.95
CA GLU A 87 14.69 -11.12 -5.94
C GLU A 87 13.40 -11.59 -5.24
N ASN A 88 12.54 -10.66 -4.83
CA ASN A 88 11.26 -10.97 -4.24
C ASN A 88 10.38 -11.75 -5.23
N GLU A 89 10.23 -11.30 -6.48
CA GLU A 89 9.46 -12.01 -7.50
C GLU A 89 9.94 -13.44 -7.73
N ASN A 90 11.25 -13.64 -7.80
CA ASN A 90 11.83 -14.96 -7.98
C ASN A 90 11.54 -15.86 -6.77
N LEU A 91 11.77 -15.37 -5.55
CA LEU A 91 11.50 -16.11 -4.31
C LEU A 91 10.01 -16.45 -4.19
N GLY A 92 9.15 -15.45 -4.30
CA GLY A 92 7.70 -15.61 -4.23
C GLY A 92 7.16 -16.55 -5.32
N GLY A 93 7.66 -16.43 -6.54
CA GLY A 93 7.31 -17.31 -7.66
C GLY A 93 7.73 -18.77 -7.42
N GLN A 94 8.92 -19.00 -6.87
CA GLN A 94 9.38 -20.35 -6.49
C GLN A 94 8.52 -20.94 -5.37
N THR A 95 8.26 -20.18 -4.31
CA THR A 95 7.41 -20.61 -3.20
C THR A 95 5.99 -20.92 -3.67
N ALA A 96 5.38 -20.07 -4.50
CA ALA A 96 4.05 -20.30 -5.05
C ALA A 96 4.02 -21.60 -5.87
N ARG A 97 4.98 -21.82 -6.77
CA ARG A 97 5.07 -23.06 -7.56
C ARG A 97 5.20 -24.30 -6.67
N GLY A 98 6.00 -24.25 -5.61
CA GLY A 98 6.14 -25.34 -4.63
C GLY A 98 4.82 -25.69 -3.91
N LEU A 99 3.86 -24.76 -3.88
CA LEU A 99 2.53 -24.95 -3.31
C LEU A 99 1.45 -25.26 -4.37
N VAL A 100 1.83 -25.45 -5.63
CA VAL A 100 0.90 -25.57 -6.78
C VAL A 100 0.04 -24.32 -6.95
N LEU A 101 0.62 -23.16 -6.64
CA LEU A 101 0.05 -21.83 -6.80
C LEU A 101 0.86 -21.01 -7.82
N ARG A 102 0.34 -19.85 -8.18
CA ARG A 102 1.02 -18.82 -8.97
C ARG A 102 0.67 -17.44 -8.41
N LEU A 103 1.65 -16.54 -8.39
CA LEU A 103 1.44 -15.11 -8.15
C LEU A 103 0.98 -14.44 -9.43
N VAL A 104 0.03 -13.51 -9.31
CA VAL A 104 -0.52 -12.75 -10.43
C VAL A 104 -0.53 -11.27 -10.07
N ASN A 105 0.14 -10.46 -10.88
CA ASN A 105 0.03 -9.00 -10.86
C ASN A 105 -1.20 -8.60 -11.68
N LYS A 106 -2.30 -8.30 -11.00
CA LYS A 106 -3.51 -7.84 -11.66
C LYS A 106 -4.26 -6.91 -10.72
N GLU A 107 -4.44 -5.66 -11.13
CA GLU A 107 -5.10 -4.63 -10.32
C GLU A 107 -6.46 -5.02 -9.76
N VAL A 108 -7.27 -5.74 -10.55
CA VAL A 108 -8.63 -6.10 -10.19
C VAL A 108 -8.89 -7.58 -10.42
N ALA A 109 -9.16 -8.30 -9.34
CA ALA A 109 -9.64 -9.66 -9.46
C ALA A 109 -11.03 -9.72 -10.11
N SER A 110 -11.28 -10.80 -10.85
CA SER A 110 -12.66 -11.16 -11.13
C SER A 110 -13.39 -11.47 -9.82
N LEU A 111 -14.69 -11.79 -9.88
CA LEU A 111 -15.45 -12.12 -8.68
C LEU A 111 -14.72 -13.17 -7.83
N LEU A 112 -14.53 -12.87 -6.55
CA LEU A 112 -13.98 -13.79 -5.56
C LEU A 112 -15.13 -14.48 -4.84
N TYR A 113 -15.14 -15.82 -4.86
CA TYR A 113 -16.17 -16.57 -4.18
C TYR A 113 -15.61 -17.90 -3.63
N PRO A 114 -15.70 -18.14 -2.30
CA PRO A 114 -16.23 -17.22 -1.27
C PRO A 114 -15.31 -16.02 -1.00
N LEU A 115 -15.83 -14.97 -0.33
CA LEU A 115 -15.01 -13.85 0.17
C LEU A 115 -14.28 -14.30 1.45
N GLU A 116 -13.08 -14.85 1.29
CA GLU A 116 -12.24 -15.29 2.40
C GLU A 116 -11.32 -14.17 2.89
N ILE A 117 -11.34 -13.96 4.21
CA ILE A 117 -10.55 -12.96 4.91
C ILE A 117 -9.34 -13.61 5.55
N TYR A 118 -8.18 -12.96 5.47
CA TYR A 118 -7.00 -13.44 6.16
C TYR A 118 -7.28 -13.50 7.67
N PRO A 119 -6.90 -14.57 8.38
CA PRO A 119 -7.30 -14.80 9.77
C PRO A 119 -6.44 -13.99 10.77
N ASP A 120 -6.43 -12.67 10.59
CA ASP A 120 -5.87 -11.69 11.51
C ASP A 120 -7.00 -11.00 12.30
N PRO A 121 -6.89 -10.83 13.63
CA PRO A 121 -7.94 -10.22 14.44
C PRO A 121 -8.43 -8.86 13.95
N ARG A 122 -7.54 -7.99 13.43
CA ARG A 122 -7.91 -6.68 12.90
C ARG A 122 -8.77 -6.82 11.66
N TYR A 123 -8.40 -7.70 10.74
CA TYR A 123 -9.14 -7.94 9.49
C TYR A 123 -10.47 -8.63 9.72
N LEU A 124 -10.53 -9.58 10.65
CA LEU A 124 -11.80 -10.17 11.09
C LEU A 124 -12.73 -9.11 11.67
N GLU A 125 -12.21 -8.16 12.45
CA GLU A 125 -13.03 -7.07 13.00
C GLU A 125 -13.49 -6.09 11.92
N ILE A 126 -12.62 -5.70 10.98
CA ILE A 126 -13.01 -4.86 9.84
C ILE A 126 -14.14 -5.53 9.04
N SER A 127 -14.02 -6.84 8.74
CA SER A 127 -15.00 -7.57 7.93
C SER A 127 -16.41 -7.62 8.54
N LYS A 128 -16.53 -7.52 9.88
CA LYS A 128 -17.82 -7.48 10.58
C LYS A 128 -18.49 -6.10 10.51
N ASN A 129 -17.69 -5.05 10.33
CA ASN A 129 -18.13 -3.66 10.47
C ASN A 129 -18.33 -2.95 9.12
N ILE A 130 -18.08 -3.62 8.00
CA ILE A 130 -18.28 -3.07 6.65
C ILE A 130 -19.34 -3.86 5.88
N SER A 131 -19.96 -3.22 4.88
CA SER A 131 -20.92 -3.90 4.02
C SER A 131 -20.24 -4.97 3.16
N ARG A 132 -21.02 -5.96 2.71
CA ARG A 132 -20.54 -6.99 1.78
C ARG A 132 -19.95 -6.38 0.50
N GLU A 133 -20.52 -5.29 0.02
CA GLU A 133 -20.01 -4.55 -1.14
C GLU A 133 -18.63 -3.93 -0.88
N LYS A 134 -18.45 -3.26 0.26
CA LYS A 134 -17.14 -2.72 0.67
C LYS A 134 -16.11 -3.84 0.84
N LEU A 135 -16.53 -4.98 1.40
CA LEU A 135 -15.66 -6.14 1.57
C LEU A 135 -15.26 -6.77 0.22
N ASP A 136 -16.19 -6.91 -0.72
CA ASP A 136 -15.89 -7.38 -2.08
C ASP A 136 -14.89 -6.44 -2.77
N ALA A 137 -15.15 -5.14 -2.72
CA ALA A 137 -14.25 -4.13 -3.30
C ALA A 137 -12.84 -4.21 -2.70
N ALA A 138 -12.74 -4.27 -1.36
CA ALA A 138 -11.46 -4.35 -0.66
C ALA A 138 -10.69 -5.64 -0.92
N SER A 139 -11.41 -6.74 -1.18
CA SER A 139 -10.79 -8.04 -1.42
C SER A 139 -10.28 -8.23 -2.85
N ARG A 140 -10.72 -7.37 -3.78
CA ARG A 140 -10.53 -7.52 -5.22
C ARG A 140 -9.53 -6.55 -5.83
N VAL A 141 -8.97 -5.62 -5.08
CA VAL A 141 -7.99 -4.67 -5.59
C VAL A 141 -6.59 -5.02 -5.12
N THR A 142 -5.62 -5.00 -6.02
CA THR A 142 -4.20 -4.94 -5.68
C THR A 142 -3.58 -3.65 -6.21
N GLY A 143 -2.50 -3.18 -5.60
CA GLY A 143 -1.72 -2.05 -6.10
C GLY A 143 -0.22 -2.19 -5.90
N THR A 144 0.45 -1.11 -6.25
CA THR A 144 1.85 -0.85 -5.89
C THR A 144 1.87 0.40 -5.03
N HIS A 145 2.51 0.34 -3.86
CA HIS A 145 2.70 1.50 -3.00
C HIS A 145 4.14 1.98 -3.06
N ILE A 146 4.34 3.30 -3.13
CA ILE A 146 5.65 3.93 -3.07
C ILE A 146 5.73 4.71 -1.76
N HIS A 147 6.75 4.45 -0.97
CA HIS A 147 7.03 5.12 0.29
C HIS A 147 8.26 6.01 0.15
N ILE A 148 8.16 7.26 0.59
CA ILE A 148 9.26 8.22 0.64
C ILE A 148 9.63 8.46 2.10
N GLY A 149 10.86 8.14 2.49
CA GLY A 149 11.40 8.40 3.82
C GLY A 149 11.51 9.90 4.12
N THR A 150 11.09 10.28 5.33
CA THR A 150 11.12 11.69 5.79
C THR A 150 11.72 11.78 7.19
N LYS A 151 12.41 12.87 7.48
CA LYS A 151 13.13 13.03 8.76
C LYS A 151 12.23 13.42 9.93
N ASN A 152 11.11 14.09 9.66
CA ASN A 152 10.16 14.54 10.67
C ASN A 152 8.80 14.89 10.05
N ILE A 153 7.85 15.30 10.89
CA ILE A 153 6.49 15.60 10.48
C ILE A 153 6.40 16.81 9.52
N ASP A 154 7.22 17.84 9.72
CA ASP A 154 7.19 19.05 8.89
C ASP A 154 7.62 18.73 7.46
N GLN A 155 8.67 17.93 7.30
CA GLN A 155 9.09 17.44 5.99
C GLN A 155 8.04 16.52 5.36
N ALA A 156 7.42 15.63 6.15
CA ALA A 156 6.35 14.77 5.63
C ALA A 156 5.14 15.56 5.12
N ILE A 157 4.79 16.67 5.78
CA ILE A 157 3.77 17.61 5.32
C ILE A 157 4.22 18.28 4.02
N ALA A 158 5.45 18.77 3.94
CA ALA A 158 5.98 19.42 2.73
C ALA A 158 5.97 18.46 1.53
N VAL A 159 6.46 17.22 1.72
CA VAL A 159 6.44 16.15 0.71
C VAL A 159 5.01 15.82 0.30
N ASN A 160 4.10 15.56 1.25
CA ASN A 160 2.69 15.31 0.97
C ASN A 160 2.08 16.41 0.10
N ASN A 161 2.27 17.67 0.49
CA ASN A 161 1.68 18.81 -0.21
C ASN A 161 2.25 18.97 -1.62
N SER A 162 3.56 18.75 -1.82
CA SER A 162 4.19 18.81 -3.15
C SER A 162 3.61 17.78 -4.13
N LEU A 163 3.14 16.63 -3.63
CA LEU A 163 2.63 15.54 -4.46
C LEU A 163 1.17 15.70 -4.87
N ILE A 164 0.38 16.52 -4.16
CA ILE A 164 -1.07 16.63 -4.37
C ILE A 164 -1.42 17.13 -5.77
N ASP A 165 -0.70 18.13 -6.26
CA ASP A 165 -0.94 18.73 -7.57
C ASP A 165 -0.63 17.76 -8.73
N HIS A 166 0.04 16.64 -8.42
CA HIS A 166 0.37 15.58 -9.37
C HIS A 166 -0.54 14.35 -9.27
N LEU A 167 -1.52 14.34 -8.36
CA LEU A 167 -2.38 13.18 -8.10
C LEU A 167 -3.03 12.61 -9.36
N ASP A 168 -3.63 13.46 -10.20
CA ASP A 168 -4.34 13.01 -11.40
C ASP A 168 -3.35 12.36 -12.40
N ARG A 169 -2.16 12.94 -12.55
CA ARG A 169 -1.09 12.36 -13.38
C ARG A 169 -0.68 10.99 -12.84
N PHE A 170 -0.49 10.83 -11.53
CA PHE A 170 -0.12 9.55 -10.93
C PHE A 170 -1.23 8.50 -11.07
N CYS A 171 -2.49 8.90 -10.93
CA CYS A 171 -3.64 8.00 -11.15
C CYS A 171 -3.66 7.48 -12.58
N VAL A 172 -3.43 8.34 -13.58
CA VAL A 172 -3.38 7.95 -15.01
C VAL A 172 -2.17 7.05 -15.29
N LEU A 173 -1.01 7.40 -14.74
CA LEU A 173 0.24 6.70 -15.00
C LEU A 173 0.22 5.24 -14.52
N GLY A 174 -0.46 4.98 -13.40
CA GLY A 174 -0.53 3.65 -12.81
C GLY A 174 -1.80 2.86 -13.14
N ASP A 175 -2.65 3.30 -14.08
CA ASP A 175 -3.95 2.66 -14.36
C ASP A 175 -3.89 1.65 -15.50
N HIS A 176 -4.03 0.36 -15.16
CA HIS A 176 -4.11 -0.77 -16.08
C HIS A 176 -5.50 -1.42 -16.10
N SER A 177 -6.47 -0.85 -15.39
CA SER A 177 -7.83 -1.37 -15.29
C SER A 177 -8.89 -0.43 -15.87
N GLY A 178 -8.48 0.66 -16.51
CA GLY A 178 -9.39 1.67 -17.05
C GLY A 178 -10.20 2.36 -15.95
N GLY A 179 -9.58 2.55 -14.79
CA GLY A 179 -10.14 3.21 -13.62
C GLY A 179 -10.90 2.29 -12.66
N GLU A 180 -11.06 1.00 -12.97
CA GLU A 180 -11.85 0.08 -12.13
C GLU A 180 -11.24 -0.11 -10.74
N ARG A 181 -9.91 -0.22 -10.63
CA ARG A 181 -9.22 -0.30 -9.33
C ARG A 181 -9.54 0.89 -8.45
N LEU A 182 -9.38 2.10 -8.98
CA LEU A 182 -9.66 3.33 -8.24
C LEU A 182 -11.16 3.49 -7.94
N ARG A 183 -12.04 3.06 -8.84
CA ARG A 183 -13.49 3.02 -8.58
C ARG A 183 -13.79 2.13 -7.36
N LEU A 184 -13.23 0.93 -7.29
CA LEU A 184 -13.38 0.02 -6.15
C LEU A 184 -12.74 0.58 -4.88
N TYR A 185 -11.56 1.20 -4.97
CA TYR A 185 -10.93 1.87 -3.82
C TYR A 185 -11.85 2.92 -3.20
N ARG A 186 -12.51 3.74 -4.02
CA ARG A 186 -13.45 4.79 -3.59
C ARG A 186 -14.72 4.25 -2.90
N VAL A 187 -15.08 2.98 -3.14
CA VAL A 187 -16.17 2.32 -2.39
C VAL A 187 -15.78 2.14 -0.92
N ILE A 188 -14.50 1.88 -0.65
CA ILE A 188 -13.98 1.61 0.70
C ILE A 188 -13.61 2.91 1.41
N ALA A 189 -12.92 3.80 0.69
CA ALA A 189 -12.32 5.03 1.21
C ALA A 189 -13.17 6.26 0.84
N GLU A 190 -14.07 6.66 1.73
CA GLU A 190 -14.93 7.84 1.52
C GLU A 190 -14.10 9.13 1.36
N ASN A 191 -13.07 9.31 2.19
CA ASN A 191 -12.16 10.47 2.15
C ASN A 191 -10.83 10.15 1.45
N TRP A 192 -10.91 9.53 0.26
CA TRP A 192 -9.74 9.03 -0.48
C TRP A 192 -8.79 10.12 -1.02
N GLN A 193 -9.27 11.35 -1.21
CA GLN A 193 -8.46 12.43 -1.75
C GLN A 193 -7.44 12.94 -0.71
N PRO A 194 -6.18 13.17 -1.11
CA PRO A 194 -5.20 13.81 -0.25
C PRO A 194 -5.58 15.28 0.01
N ILE A 195 -5.11 15.82 1.13
CA ILE A 195 -5.42 17.18 1.58
C ILE A 195 -4.10 17.90 1.88
N VAL A 196 -4.05 19.19 1.58
CA VAL A 196 -2.94 20.07 1.95
C VAL A 196 -2.96 20.30 3.47
N TYR A 197 -1.88 19.92 4.14
CA TYR A 197 -1.70 20.19 5.56
C TYR A 197 -0.94 21.50 5.75
N GLN A 198 -1.38 22.36 6.67
CA GLN A 198 -0.74 23.66 6.88
C GLN A 198 0.44 23.55 7.85
N ASN A 199 0.29 22.68 8.85
CA ASN A 199 1.20 22.41 9.95
C ASN A 199 0.75 21.13 10.68
N PRO A 200 1.51 20.62 11.66
CA PRO A 200 1.15 19.44 12.43
C PRO A 200 -0.20 19.53 13.16
N GLU A 201 -0.59 20.74 13.62
CA GLU A 201 -1.88 20.99 14.24
C GLU A 201 -3.04 20.74 13.28
N HIS A 202 -2.95 21.26 12.04
CA HIS A 202 -3.97 21.05 11.01
C HIS A 202 -4.08 19.56 10.65
N LEU A 203 -2.95 18.84 10.53
CA LEU A 203 -2.99 17.38 10.32
C LEU A 203 -3.74 16.66 11.46
N PHE A 204 -3.50 17.06 12.70
CA PHE A 204 -4.17 16.50 13.87
C PHE A 204 -5.68 16.81 13.90
N GLU A 205 -6.08 18.02 13.53
CA GLU A 205 -7.50 18.39 13.37
C GLU A 205 -8.19 17.53 12.30
N ILE A 206 -7.52 17.32 11.16
CA ILE A 206 -8.01 16.41 10.12
C ILE A 206 -8.11 14.97 10.67
N ALA A 207 -7.09 14.48 11.38
CA ALA A 207 -7.09 13.15 12.00
C ALA A 207 -8.24 12.94 12.99
N ARG A 208 -8.58 13.98 13.75
CA ARG A 208 -9.72 13.99 14.68
C ARG A 208 -11.04 13.95 13.91
N SER A 209 -11.21 14.78 12.88
CA SER A 209 -12.44 14.86 12.08
C SER A 209 -12.72 13.59 11.27
N GLU A 210 -11.68 12.99 10.69
CA GLU A 210 -11.74 11.78 9.87
C GLU A 210 -11.51 10.50 10.68
N ARG A 211 -11.42 10.58 12.02
CA ARG A 211 -11.37 9.45 12.97
C ARG A 211 -10.19 8.50 12.78
N PHE A 212 -9.01 9.04 12.43
CA PHE A 212 -7.75 8.28 12.41
C PHE A 212 -6.73 8.75 13.46
N ILE A 213 -7.13 9.64 14.38
CA ILE A 213 -6.30 10.06 15.52
C ILE A 213 -5.75 8.88 16.32
N ASP A 214 -6.58 7.86 16.60
CA ASP A 214 -6.18 6.71 17.42
C ASP A 214 -5.26 5.75 16.67
N ASN A 215 -5.53 5.57 15.37
CA ASN A 215 -4.78 4.69 14.49
C ASN A 215 -4.59 5.35 13.11
N PRO A 216 -3.43 5.97 12.83
CA PRO A 216 -3.18 6.62 11.54
C PRO A 216 -3.27 5.68 10.32
N ARG A 217 -3.21 4.35 10.52
CA ARG A 217 -3.44 3.37 9.44
C ARG A 217 -4.87 3.42 8.89
N ASN A 218 -5.81 4.05 9.62
CA ASN A 218 -7.17 4.30 9.16
C ASN A 218 -7.28 5.53 8.24
N CYS A 219 -6.17 6.23 7.95
CA CYS A 219 -6.13 7.22 6.88
C CYS A 219 -6.07 6.49 5.52
N TRP A 220 -7.16 6.56 4.77
CA TRP A 220 -7.32 5.91 3.46
C TRP A 220 -7.14 6.89 2.29
N LYS A 221 -6.30 7.91 2.47
CA LYS A 221 -5.96 8.84 1.40
C LYS A 221 -4.97 8.18 0.43
N LEU A 222 -5.09 8.50 -0.86
CA LEU A 222 -4.19 7.99 -1.91
C LEU A 222 -2.75 8.50 -1.76
N ILE A 223 -2.56 9.66 -1.13
CA ILE A 223 -1.27 10.14 -0.64
C ILE A 223 -1.46 10.38 0.85
N ARG A 224 -0.64 9.75 1.69
CA ARG A 224 -0.77 9.86 3.15
C ARG A 224 0.57 9.85 3.84
N ILE A 225 0.64 10.50 5.00
CA ILE A 225 1.74 10.32 5.96
C ILE A 225 1.47 9.01 6.71
N SER A 226 2.37 8.04 6.57
CA SER A 226 2.23 6.70 7.16
C SER A 226 2.87 6.62 8.54
N VAL A 227 2.44 5.65 9.35
CA VAL A 227 3.03 5.36 10.67
C VAL A 227 4.53 5.03 10.62
N HIS A 228 5.06 4.71 9.44
CA HIS A 228 6.47 4.39 9.21
C HIS A 228 7.36 5.63 9.06
N GLY A 229 6.81 6.84 9.25
CA GLY A 229 7.56 8.08 9.04
C GLY A 229 7.84 8.36 7.57
N THR A 230 6.94 7.90 6.70
CA THR A 230 7.04 8.05 5.24
C THR A 230 5.83 8.76 4.67
N VAL A 231 5.95 9.34 3.48
CA VAL A 231 4.80 9.68 2.63
C VAL A 231 4.56 8.52 1.67
N GLU A 232 3.37 7.95 1.72
CA GLU A 232 2.96 6.76 0.98
C GLU A 232 1.99 7.15 -0.14
N LEU A 233 2.31 6.71 -1.37
CA LEU A 233 1.50 6.87 -2.57
C LEU A 233 0.85 5.53 -2.92
N ARG A 234 -0.48 5.53 -3.10
CA ARG A 234 -1.30 4.31 -3.18
C ARG A 234 -2.17 4.21 -4.44
N MET A 235 -2.01 5.16 -5.36
CA MET A 235 -2.78 5.24 -6.59
C MET A 235 -2.28 4.30 -7.69
N PHE A 236 -1.02 3.88 -7.65
CA PHE A 236 -0.44 3.02 -8.68
C PHE A 236 -1.03 1.61 -8.62
N GLY A 237 -1.34 1.06 -9.78
CA GLY A 237 -1.79 -0.30 -9.92
C GLY A 237 -0.68 -1.34 -9.86
N SER A 238 -1.07 -2.59 -10.05
CA SER A 238 -0.15 -3.73 -10.13
C SER A 238 0.23 -4.00 -11.59
N THR A 239 1.54 -4.12 -11.85
CA THR A 239 2.11 -4.44 -13.15
C THR A 239 3.21 -5.51 -12.99
N ASP A 240 3.41 -6.34 -14.01
CA ASP A 240 4.56 -7.26 -14.11
C ASP A 240 5.82 -6.52 -14.63
N ASN A 241 5.69 -5.27 -15.07
CA ASN A 241 6.79 -4.49 -15.62
C ASN A 241 7.55 -3.74 -14.53
N VAL A 242 8.70 -4.28 -14.10
CA VAL A 242 9.54 -3.65 -13.08
C VAL A 242 10.09 -2.30 -13.54
N ASP A 243 10.40 -2.12 -14.82
CA ASP A 243 10.94 -0.85 -15.34
C ASP A 243 9.90 0.28 -15.26
N GLU A 244 8.63 -0.05 -15.45
CA GLU A 244 7.52 0.89 -15.26
C GLU A 244 7.38 1.33 -13.79
N ILE A 245 7.51 0.40 -12.84
CA ILE A 245 7.52 0.75 -11.41
C ILE A 245 8.69 1.70 -11.09
N LEU A 246 9.86 1.48 -11.68
CA LEU A 246 11.01 2.37 -11.50
C LEU A 246 10.81 3.74 -12.15
N GLU A 247 10.08 3.81 -13.27
CA GLU A 247 9.65 5.08 -13.86
C GLU A 247 8.73 5.85 -12.90
N TRP A 248 7.76 5.18 -12.27
CA TRP A 248 6.91 5.80 -11.25
C TRP A 248 7.75 6.35 -10.09
N VAL A 249 8.69 5.55 -9.56
CA VAL A 249 9.61 5.97 -8.50
C VAL A 249 10.44 7.17 -8.95
N SER A 250 10.98 7.15 -10.16
CA SER A 250 11.80 8.24 -10.69
C SER A 250 11.01 9.55 -10.81
N ILE A 251 9.76 9.49 -11.27
CA ILE A 251 8.89 10.65 -11.38
C ILE A 251 8.56 11.18 -9.98
N VAL A 252 8.21 10.30 -9.04
CA VAL A 252 7.93 10.69 -7.65
C VAL A 252 9.15 11.38 -7.02
N LYS A 253 10.35 10.80 -7.17
CA LYS A 253 11.60 11.41 -6.68
C LYS A 253 11.83 12.81 -7.26
N SER A 254 11.60 12.98 -8.57
CA SER A 254 11.75 14.28 -9.24
C SER A 254 10.76 15.32 -8.71
N VAL A 255 9.53 14.94 -8.39
CA VAL A 255 8.53 15.87 -7.84
C VAL A 255 8.91 16.33 -6.43
N THR A 256 9.56 15.47 -5.64
CA THR A 256 9.85 15.74 -4.23
C THR A 256 11.26 16.26 -3.96
N GLU A 257 12.08 16.44 -5.00
CA GLU A 257 13.51 16.80 -4.87
C GLU A 257 13.73 18.13 -4.13
N GLU A 258 12.84 19.12 -4.32
CA GLU A 258 12.99 20.45 -3.69
C GLU A 258 12.65 20.48 -2.20
N VAL A 259 11.96 19.45 -1.69
CA VAL A 259 11.43 19.40 -0.30
C VAL A 259 12.05 18.28 0.54
N LEU A 260 12.93 17.46 -0.06
CA LEU A 260 13.75 16.45 0.61
C LEU A 260 15.14 17.03 0.89
#